data_AF-A0A4V1ZSG7-F1
#
_entry.id   AF-A0A4V1ZSG7-F1
#
_cell.length_a   1.000
_cell.length_b   1.000
_cell.length_c   1.000
_cell.angle_alpha   90.00
_cell.angle_beta   90.00
_cell.angle_gamma   90.00
#
_symmetry.space_group_name_H-M   'P 1'
#
loop_
_entity.id
_entity.type
_entity.pdbx_description
1 polymer ?
#
loop_
_entity_poly.entity_id
_entity_poly.type
_entity_poly.pdbx_seq_one_letter_code
_entity_poly.pdbx_strand_id
1 'polypeptide(L)'
;MGIKAALSRPLAAYTVHRYQQWQRDPAATQLRLLRTLARTAADTAFGHDHDLGAVRTPADLAARVPVRDYEGLKTYFDRVKTGAPDVLWPGRPLYLAKTSGTTSGAKYIPITPASISNHINGAKDALLHYVAATGRPRFLDGKLIFLSGSPELEQVGGRWRPRSAAAHP
;
A
#
# COMPACT_ATOMS: atom_id res chain seq x y z
N MET A 1 -21.93 27.62 2.76
CA MET A 1 -21.26 26.30 2.62
C MET A 1 -19.94 26.56 1.91
N GLY A 2 -18.81 26.03 2.37
CA GLY A 2 -17.54 26.27 1.68
C GLY A 2 -17.47 25.52 0.36
N ILE A 3 -16.57 25.98 -0.52
CA ILE A 3 -16.39 25.43 -1.87
C ILE A 3 -16.01 23.94 -1.80
N LYS A 4 -15.19 23.54 -0.82
CA LYS A 4 -14.77 22.14 -0.64
C LYS A 4 -15.95 21.25 -0.29
N ALA A 5 -16.80 21.67 0.66
CA ALA A 5 -17.98 20.91 1.02
C ALA A 5 -18.99 20.78 -0.13
N ALA A 6 -19.19 21.85 -0.90
CA ALA A 6 -20.10 21.84 -2.06
C ALA A 6 -19.63 20.87 -3.15
N LEU A 7 -18.35 20.93 -3.54
CA LEU A 7 -17.77 20.08 -4.58
C LEU A 7 -17.58 18.62 -4.14
N SER A 8 -17.49 18.36 -2.83
CA SER A 8 -17.27 17.01 -2.31
C SER A 8 -18.45 16.06 -2.52
N ARG A 9 -19.69 16.56 -2.59
CA ARG A 9 -20.90 15.71 -2.74
C ARG A 9 -20.96 14.96 -4.07
N PRO A 10 -20.84 15.61 -5.24
CA PRO A 10 -20.82 14.89 -6.51
C PRO A 10 -19.61 13.96 -6.60
N LEU A 11 -18.44 14.39 -6.10
CA LEU A 11 -17.25 13.55 -6.06
C LEU A 11 -17.43 12.31 -5.16
N ALA A 12 -18.10 12.46 -4.02
CA ALA A 12 -18.42 11.38 -3.11
C ALA A 12 -19.38 10.37 -3.76
N ALA A 13 -20.45 10.85 -4.39
CA ALA A 13 -21.38 9.99 -5.12
C ALA A 13 -20.67 9.20 -6.25
N TYR A 14 -19.82 9.88 -7.03
CA TYR A 14 -19.01 9.24 -8.06
C TYR A 14 -18.05 8.18 -7.49
N THR A 15 -17.37 8.50 -6.39
CA THR A 15 -16.42 7.58 -5.74
C THR A 15 -17.13 6.33 -5.24
N VAL A 16 -18.23 6.47 -4.51
CA VAL A 16 -19.02 5.32 -4.05
C VAL A 16 -19.56 4.50 -5.21
N HIS A 17 -20.07 5.16 -6.27
CA HIS A 17 -20.56 4.46 -7.45
C HIS A 17 -19.46 3.61 -8.10
N ARG A 18 -18.24 4.15 -8.24
CA ARG A 18 -17.08 3.37 -8.72
C ARG A 18 -16.78 2.19 -7.82
N TYR A 19 -16.89 2.35 -6.51
CA TYR A 19 -16.66 1.25 -5.56
C TYR A 19 -17.69 0.12 -5.71
N GLN A 20 -18.95 0.48 -5.91
CA GLN A 20 -20.01 -0.49 -6.17
C GLN A 20 -19.75 -1.34 -7.42
N GLN A 21 -19.10 -0.80 -8.46
CA GLN A 21 -18.83 -1.55 -9.69
C GLN A 21 -18.00 -2.81 -9.45
N TRP A 22 -16.97 -2.75 -8.61
CA TRP A 22 -16.14 -3.92 -8.30
C TRP A 22 -16.67 -4.74 -7.12
N GLN A 23 -17.51 -4.16 -6.26
CA GLN A 23 -18.22 -4.88 -5.20
C GLN A 23 -19.37 -5.75 -5.71
N ARG A 24 -19.94 -5.45 -6.89
CA ARG A 24 -21.00 -6.27 -7.52
C ARG A 24 -20.53 -7.68 -7.88
N ASP A 25 -19.26 -7.82 -8.25
CA ASP A 25 -18.63 -9.11 -8.52
C ASP A 25 -17.23 -9.14 -7.89
N PRO A 26 -17.15 -9.38 -6.57
CA PRO A 26 -15.90 -9.32 -5.83
C PRO A 26 -14.98 -10.49 -6.22
N ALA A 27 -15.55 -11.66 -6.54
CA ALA A 27 -14.79 -12.84 -6.93
C ALA A 27 -14.06 -12.62 -8.26
N ALA A 28 -14.75 -12.14 -9.30
CA ALA A 28 -14.09 -11.85 -10.57
C ALA A 28 -13.10 -10.69 -10.43
N THR A 29 -13.39 -9.70 -9.60
CA THR A 29 -12.47 -8.60 -9.32
C THR A 29 -11.17 -9.09 -8.67
N GLN A 30 -11.26 -9.92 -7.62
CA GLN A 30 -10.09 -10.50 -6.97
C GLN A 30 -9.29 -11.37 -7.93
N LEU A 31 -9.95 -12.17 -8.78
CA LEU A 31 -9.27 -13.00 -9.78
C LEU A 31 -8.53 -12.17 -10.83
N ARG A 32 -9.13 -11.07 -11.31
CA ARG A 32 -8.45 -10.13 -12.23
C ARG A 32 -7.24 -9.50 -11.55
N LEU A 33 -7.40 -9.03 -10.31
CA LEU A 33 -6.32 -8.42 -9.54
C LEU A 33 -5.17 -9.39 -9.33
N LEU A 34 -5.45 -10.62 -8.88
CA LEU A 34 -4.47 -11.69 -8.73
C LEU A 34 -3.65 -11.90 -10.02
N ARG A 35 -4.34 -12.06 -11.15
CA ARG A 35 -3.68 -12.28 -12.44
C ARG A 35 -2.80 -11.10 -12.85
N THR A 36 -3.26 -9.87 -12.62
CA THR A 36 -2.46 -8.68 -12.88
C THR A 36 -1.22 -8.64 -11.99
N LEU A 37 -1.38 -8.79 -10.67
CA LEU A 37 -0.27 -8.75 -9.72
C LEU A 37 0.77 -9.84 -10.00
N ALA A 38 0.32 -11.09 -10.22
CA ALA A 38 1.21 -12.21 -10.50
C ALA A 38 1.98 -12.03 -11.81
N ARG A 39 1.32 -11.56 -12.87
CA ARG A 39 1.98 -11.26 -14.16
C ARG A 39 2.98 -10.12 -14.03
N THR A 40 2.62 -9.04 -13.35
CA THR A 40 3.53 -7.91 -13.15
C THR A 40 4.75 -8.29 -12.33
N ALA A 41 4.60 -9.14 -11.32
CA ALA A 41 5.70 -9.58 -10.47
C ALA A 41 6.49 -10.79 -11.02
N ALA A 42 6.11 -11.35 -12.17
CA ALA A 42 6.65 -12.62 -12.67
C ALA A 42 8.17 -12.62 -12.87
N ASP A 43 8.72 -11.50 -13.36
CA ASP A 43 10.15 -11.36 -13.66
C ASP A 43 10.97 -10.82 -12.46
N THR A 44 10.37 -10.77 -11.27
CA THR A 44 11.09 -10.43 -10.05
C THR A 44 11.77 -11.67 -9.46
N ALA A 45 12.75 -11.49 -8.59
CA ALA A 45 13.37 -12.62 -7.90
C ALA A 45 12.33 -13.47 -7.15
N PHE A 46 11.40 -12.84 -6.43
CA PHE A 46 10.28 -13.55 -5.81
C PHE A 46 9.35 -14.21 -6.84
N GLY A 47 9.15 -13.55 -7.98
CA GLY A 47 8.39 -14.07 -9.11
C GLY A 47 8.95 -15.37 -9.67
N HIS A 48 10.26 -15.44 -9.87
CA HIS A 48 10.97 -16.62 -10.32
C HIS A 48 10.99 -17.74 -9.26
N ASP A 49 11.33 -17.40 -8.01
CA ASP A 49 11.42 -18.36 -6.91
C ASP A 49 10.07 -19.08 -6.63
N HIS A 50 8.97 -18.41 -6.96
CA HIS A 50 7.60 -18.91 -6.76
C HIS A 50 6.84 -19.20 -8.06
N ASP A 51 7.48 -19.10 -9.22
CA ASP A 51 6.86 -19.28 -10.54
C ASP A 51 5.50 -18.55 -10.66
N LEU A 52 5.48 -17.25 -10.33
CA LEU A 52 4.29 -16.42 -10.41
C LEU A 52 3.78 -16.27 -11.86
N GLY A 53 4.66 -16.46 -12.85
CA GLY A 53 4.31 -16.48 -14.26
C GLY A 53 3.22 -17.51 -14.58
N ALA A 54 3.17 -18.63 -13.86
CA ALA A 54 2.18 -19.69 -14.01
C ALA A 54 0.89 -19.50 -13.20
N VAL A 55 0.81 -18.51 -12.29
CA VAL A 55 -0.37 -18.32 -11.43
C VAL A 55 -1.54 -17.76 -12.25
N ARG A 56 -2.67 -18.47 -12.25
CA ARG A 56 -3.92 -18.07 -12.94
C ARG A 56 -5.14 -18.09 -12.02
N THR A 57 -5.06 -18.83 -10.92
CA THR A 57 -6.12 -19.04 -9.94
C THR A 57 -5.59 -18.89 -8.51
N PRO A 58 -6.46 -18.68 -7.51
CA PRO A 58 -6.05 -18.68 -6.10
C PRO A 58 -5.40 -19.99 -5.66
N ALA A 59 -5.82 -21.13 -6.23
CA ALA A 59 -5.24 -22.43 -5.93
C ALA A 59 -3.79 -22.52 -6.42
N ASP A 60 -3.49 -21.99 -7.63
CA ASP A 60 -2.11 -21.93 -8.14
C ASP A 60 -1.21 -21.10 -7.22
N LEU A 61 -1.72 -19.95 -6.74
CA LEU A 61 -0.99 -19.10 -5.81
C LEU A 61 -0.70 -19.85 -4.51
N ALA A 62 -1.72 -20.48 -3.92
CA ALA A 62 -1.58 -21.20 -2.65
C ALA A 62 -0.61 -22.38 -2.73
N ALA A 63 -0.55 -23.08 -3.87
CA ALA A 63 0.38 -24.18 -4.10
C ALA A 63 1.85 -23.71 -4.24
N ARG A 64 2.06 -22.46 -4.65
CA ARG A 64 3.39 -21.92 -5.01
C ARG A 64 3.97 -20.99 -3.97
N VAL A 65 3.12 -20.21 -3.30
CA VAL A 65 3.52 -19.18 -2.34
C VAL A 65 3.01 -19.59 -0.96
N PRO A 66 3.87 -20.18 -0.11
CA PRO A 66 3.47 -20.54 1.25
C PRO A 66 3.25 -19.28 2.08
N VAL A 67 2.31 -19.37 3.02
CA VAL A 67 2.06 -18.31 4.00
C VAL A 67 3.25 -18.19 4.94
N ARG A 68 3.75 -16.96 5.12
CA ARG A 68 4.95 -16.64 5.91
C ARG A 68 4.73 -15.38 6.72
N ASP A 69 5.49 -15.26 7.79
CA ASP A 69 5.63 -14.00 8.52
C ASP A 69 6.72 -13.11 7.89
N TYR A 70 7.07 -12.02 8.58
CA TYR A 70 8.09 -11.09 8.12
C TYR A 70 9.48 -11.76 8.03
N GLU A 71 9.80 -12.63 8.99
CA GLU A 71 11.10 -13.30 9.07
C GLU A 71 11.27 -14.30 7.91
N GLY A 72 10.19 -15.00 7.55
CA GLY A 72 10.18 -15.89 6.38
C GLY A 72 10.40 -15.16 5.04
N LEU A 73 10.25 -13.84 4.99
CA LEU A 73 10.51 -13.00 3.81
C LEU A 73 11.74 -12.09 3.98
N LYS A 74 12.45 -12.21 5.10
CA LYS A 74 13.54 -11.29 5.47
C LYS A 74 14.62 -11.21 4.42
N THR A 75 15.00 -12.32 3.80
CA THR A 75 16.02 -12.36 2.73
C THR A 75 15.65 -11.44 1.56
N TYR A 76 14.38 -11.39 1.17
CA TYR A 76 13.93 -10.46 0.13
C TYR A 76 13.92 -9.02 0.63
N PHE A 77 13.43 -8.78 1.84
CA PHE A 77 13.39 -7.43 2.41
C PHE A 77 14.79 -6.84 2.60
N ASP A 78 15.78 -7.65 3.00
CA ASP A 78 17.17 -7.23 3.15
C ASP A 78 17.78 -6.84 1.79
N ARG A 79 17.53 -7.63 0.73
CA ARG A 79 17.94 -7.27 -0.64
C ARG A 79 17.30 -5.96 -1.10
N VAL A 80 16.00 -5.79 -0.84
CA VAL A 80 15.31 -4.54 -1.13
C VAL A 80 15.93 -3.39 -0.34
N LYS A 81 16.27 -3.60 0.94
CA LYS A 81 16.87 -2.60 1.83
C LYS A 81 18.27 -2.17 1.38
N THR A 82 19.08 -3.09 0.85
CA THR A 82 20.46 -2.78 0.39
C THR A 82 20.51 -2.09 -0.96
N GLY A 83 19.51 -2.27 -1.82
CA GLY A 83 19.51 -1.57 -3.12
C GLY A 83 18.83 -2.31 -4.24
N ALA A 84 18.70 -3.62 -4.12
CA ALA A 84 18.40 -4.48 -5.24
C ALA A 84 17.04 -4.11 -5.88
N PRO A 85 17.00 -3.88 -7.20
CA PRO A 85 15.75 -3.76 -7.94
C PRO A 85 15.13 -5.14 -8.15
N ASP A 86 13.85 -5.15 -8.55
CA ASP A 86 13.17 -6.35 -9.09
C ASP A 86 13.19 -7.55 -8.13
N VAL A 87 13.11 -7.30 -6.81
CA VAL A 87 13.14 -8.37 -5.81
C VAL A 87 11.74 -8.89 -5.49
N LEU A 88 10.88 -8.03 -4.93
CA LEU A 88 9.48 -8.34 -4.57
C LEU A 88 8.47 -7.71 -5.52
N TRP A 89 8.88 -6.66 -6.21
CA TRP A 89 8.07 -5.91 -7.17
C TRP A 89 9.01 -5.29 -8.20
N PRO A 90 8.57 -5.06 -9.45
CA PRO A 90 9.40 -4.43 -10.47
C PRO A 90 9.93 -3.06 -10.04
N GLY A 91 11.18 -2.80 -10.40
CA GLY A 91 11.93 -1.60 -10.07
C GLY A 91 12.36 -1.54 -8.60
N ARG A 92 12.51 -0.32 -8.10
CA ARG A 92 12.93 -0.03 -6.72
C ARG A 92 11.81 0.67 -5.97
N PRO A 93 11.63 0.41 -4.65
CA PRO A 93 10.69 1.18 -3.84
C PRO A 93 11.16 2.63 -3.72
N LEU A 94 10.19 3.54 -3.56
CA LEU A 94 10.42 4.97 -3.30
C LEU A 94 11.07 5.18 -1.93
N TYR A 95 10.55 4.48 -0.91
CA TYR A 95 11.07 4.51 0.46
C TYR A 95 10.61 3.26 1.23
N LEU A 96 11.17 3.08 2.42
CA LEU A 96 10.82 1.98 3.32
C LEU A 96 10.01 2.52 4.50
N ALA A 97 8.74 2.13 4.59
CA ALA A 97 7.91 2.43 5.74
C ALA A 97 8.37 1.58 6.93
N LYS A 98 8.71 2.24 8.04
CA LYS A 98 9.04 1.58 9.30
C LYS A 98 7.74 1.32 10.06
N THR A 99 7.46 0.05 10.38
CA THR A 99 6.34 -0.27 11.28
C THR A 99 6.79 -0.16 12.74
N SER A 100 5.85 0.12 13.64
CA SER A 100 6.11 0.28 15.09
C SER A 100 6.42 -1.05 15.82
N GLY A 101 6.75 -2.12 15.10
CA GLY A 101 6.85 -3.49 15.63
C GLY A 101 7.83 -3.69 16.81
N THR A 102 7.32 -4.38 17.83
CA THR A 102 7.92 -4.76 19.12
C THR A 102 8.96 -5.90 19.02
N THR A 103 9.78 -6.03 20.08
CA THR A 103 10.71 -7.13 20.50
C THR A 103 11.73 -7.73 19.50
N SER A 104 11.47 -7.73 18.19
CA SER A 104 12.30 -8.36 17.14
C SER A 104 13.03 -7.35 16.24
N GLY A 105 12.87 -6.05 16.53
CA GLY A 105 13.46 -4.96 15.76
C GLY A 105 12.50 -4.36 14.72
N ALA A 106 12.95 -3.30 14.07
CA ALA A 106 12.13 -2.53 13.14
C ALA A 106 11.89 -3.29 11.83
N LYS A 107 10.61 -3.52 11.47
CA LYS A 107 10.23 -4.07 10.17
C LYS A 107 10.10 -2.96 9.13
N TYR A 108 10.69 -3.19 7.96
CA TYR A 108 10.70 -2.28 6.82
C TYR A 108 9.81 -2.82 5.71
N ILE A 109 8.78 -2.06 5.35
CA ILE A 109 7.83 -2.40 4.30
C ILE A 109 8.09 -1.51 3.08
N PRO A 110 8.39 -2.09 1.90
CA PRO A 110 8.62 -1.32 0.68
C PRO A 110 7.37 -0.58 0.21
N ILE A 111 7.48 0.73 -0.02
CA ILE A 111 6.46 1.53 -0.69
C ILE A 111 6.90 1.79 -2.12
N THR A 112 6.11 1.37 -3.10
CA THR A 112 6.45 1.45 -4.52
C THR A 112 5.74 2.61 -5.21
N PRO A 113 6.22 3.06 -6.38
CA PRO A 113 5.49 4.02 -7.19
C PRO A 113 4.07 3.53 -7.55
N ALA A 114 3.88 2.21 -7.68
CA ALA A 114 2.59 1.61 -7.96
C ALA A 114 1.63 1.61 -6.75
N SER A 115 2.16 1.60 -5.51
CA SER A 115 1.33 1.51 -4.30
C SER A 115 1.03 2.86 -3.65
N ILE A 116 1.86 3.89 -3.85
CA ILE A 116 1.74 5.18 -3.13
C ILE A 116 0.37 5.85 -3.33
N SER A 117 -0.18 5.78 -4.54
CA SER A 117 -1.50 6.35 -4.84
C SER A 117 -2.62 5.63 -4.06
N ASN A 118 -2.47 4.35 -3.75
CA ASN A 118 -3.46 3.59 -2.95
C ASN A 118 -3.53 4.10 -1.51
N HIS A 119 -2.39 4.51 -0.91
CA HIS A 119 -2.38 5.08 0.44
C HIS A 119 -3.11 6.43 0.49
N ILE A 120 -2.85 7.30 -0.49
CA ILE A 120 -3.48 8.63 -0.58
C ILE A 120 -4.97 8.49 -0.90
N ASN A 121 -5.30 7.67 -1.90
CA ASN A 121 -6.68 7.46 -2.32
C ASN A 121 -7.49 6.75 -1.24
N GLY A 122 -6.93 5.77 -0.52
CA GLY A 122 -7.65 5.11 0.57
C GLY A 122 -8.12 6.09 1.66
N ALA A 123 -7.24 6.99 2.11
CA ALA A 123 -7.60 8.01 3.09
C ALA A 123 -8.65 9.00 2.54
N LYS A 124 -8.45 9.49 1.32
CA LYS A 124 -9.38 10.40 0.65
C LYS A 124 -10.75 9.76 0.43
N ASP A 125 -10.79 8.54 -0.10
CA ASP A 125 -11.99 7.81 -0.44
C ASP A 125 -12.78 7.47 0.82
N ALA A 126 -12.13 7.14 1.95
CA ALA A 126 -12.80 6.94 3.22
C ALA A 126 -13.60 8.19 3.67
N LEU A 127 -13.02 9.38 3.55
CA LEU A 127 -13.73 10.64 3.83
C LEU A 127 -14.91 10.85 2.87
N LEU A 128 -14.73 10.54 1.59
CA LEU A 128 -15.79 10.66 0.58
C LEU A 128 -16.93 9.65 0.82
N HIS A 129 -16.61 8.43 1.25
CA HIS A 129 -17.59 7.43 1.67
C HIS A 129 -18.40 7.93 2.87
N TYR A 130 -17.76 8.56 3.86
CA TYR A 130 -18.48 9.21 4.96
C TYR A 130 -19.43 10.31 4.47
N VAL A 131 -18.97 11.17 3.55
CA VAL A 131 -19.82 12.23 2.97
C VAL A 131 -21.01 11.64 2.23
N ALA A 132 -20.80 10.60 1.42
CA ALA A 132 -21.88 9.93 0.70
C ALA A 132 -22.89 9.26 1.64
N ALA A 133 -22.42 8.60 2.70
CA ALA A 133 -23.28 7.89 3.64
C ALA A 133 -24.07 8.82 4.57
N THR A 134 -23.49 9.96 4.97
CA THR A 134 -24.07 10.84 5.99
C THR A 134 -24.64 12.15 5.46
N GLY A 135 -24.26 12.56 4.25
CA GLY A 135 -24.58 13.87 3.70
C GLY A 135 -23.91 15.04 4.42
N ARG A 136 -22.89 14.80 5.27
CA ARG A 136 -22.24 15.80 6.14
C ARG A 136 -20.82 16.19 5.67
N PRO A 137 -20.66 17.02 4.64
CA PRO A 137 -19.35 17.43 4.13
C PRO A 137 -18.70 18.62 4.86
N ARG A 138 -19.38 19.23 5.83
CA ARG A 138 -18.94 20.51 6.45
C ARG A 138 -17.54 20.44 7.09
N PHE A 139 -17.10 19.26 7.54
CA PHE A 139 -15.77 19.10 8.12
C PHE A 139 -14.63 19.35 7.11
N LEU A 140 -14.89 19.19 5.81
CA LEU A 140 -13.90 19.45 4.75
C LEU A 140 -13.56 20.93 4.58
N ASP A 141 -14.44 21.82 5.04
CA ASP A 141 -14.19 23.26 5.07
C ASP A 141 -13.34 23.67 6.30
N GLY A 142 -13.19 22.78 7.28
CA GLY A 142 -12.42 23.01 8.49
C GLY A 142 -10.91 22.78 8.32
N LYS A 143 -10.17 22.99 9.42
CA LYS A 143 -8.76 22.60 9.50
C LYS A 143 -8.66 21.11 9.80
N LEU A 144 -7.81 20.41 9.07
CA LEU A 144 -7.45 19.02 9.33
C LEU A 144 -6.10 18.99 10.03
N ILE A 145 -6.04 18.35 11.20
CA ILE A 145 -4.79 18.12 11.92
C ILE A 145 -4.39 16.67 11.68
N PHE A 146 -3.18 16.49 11.16
CA PHE A 146 -2.56 15.17 11.00
C PHE A 146 -1.53 14.98 12.10
N LEU A 147 -1.78 14.02 12.99
CA LEU A 147 -0.82 13.61 14.01
C LEU A 147 0.04 12.49 13.42
N SER A 148 1.28 12.83 13.07
CA SER A 148 2.25 11.89 12.51
C SER A 148 3.50 11.82 13.39
N GLY A 149 4.27 10.74 13.27
CA GLY A 149 5.56 10.60 13.95
C GLY A 149 6.64 11.53 13.39
N SER A 150 7.88 11.41 13.88
CA SER A 150 9.00 12.26 13.44
C SER A 150 9.14 12.25 11.90
N PRO A 151 9.18 13.43 11.25
CA PRO A 151 9.33 13.56 9.80
C PRO A 151 10.80 13.45 9.35
N GLU A 152 11.73 13.34 10.28
CA GLU A 152 13.16 13.31 9.99
C GLU A 152 13.51 12.06 9.20
N LEU A 153 14.32 12.22 8.15
CA LEU A 153 14.74 11.11 7.31
C LEU A 153 16.24 10.86 7.52
N GLU A 154 16.64 9.60 7.48
CA GLU A 154 18.03 9.18 7.41
C GLU A 154 18.26 8.34 6.16
N GLN A 155 19.52 8.29 5.69
CA GLN A 155 19.87 7.60 4.46
C GLN A 155 20.46 6.21 4.78
N VAL A 156 19.89 5.15 4.19
CA VAL A 156 20.39 3.78 4.29
C VAL A 156 20.43 3.15 2.91
N GLY A 157 21.62 2.71 2.47
CA GLY A 157 21.81 2.13 1.14
C GLY A 157 21.39 3.08 0.00
N GLY A 158 21.61 4.38 0.16
CA GLY A 158 21.24 5.41 -0.83
C GLY A 158 19.76 5.81 -0.84
N ARG A 159 18.92 5.31 0.07
CA ARG A 159 17.49 5.66 0.16
C ARG A 159 17.11 6.30 1.49
N TRP A 160 16.09 7.15 1.44
CA TRP A 160 15.51 7.80 2.61
C TRP A 160 14.60 6.85 3.39
N ARG A 161 14.74 6.83 4.71
CA ARG A 161 13.80 6.20 5.64
C ARG A 161 13.52 7.12 6.83
N PRO A 162 12.35 7.03 7.49
CA PRO A 162 12.08 7.78 8.72
C PRO A 162 13.08 7.45 9.84
N ARG A 163 13.68 8.48 10.44
CA ARG A 163 14.52 8.40 11.63
C ARG A 163 13.62 8.04 12.82
N SER A 164 14.08 7.08 13.63
CA SER A 164 13.39 6.78 14.88
C SER A 164 13.46 8.00 15.78
N ALA A 165 12.36 8.38 16.42
CA ALA A 165 12.42 9.21 17.63
C ALA A 165 13.03 8.35 18.74
N ALA A 166 14.34 8.10 18.68
CA ALA A 166 15.08 7.68 19.85
C ALA A 166 15.24 8.94 20.70
N ALA A 167 14.86 8.84 21.98
CA ALA A 167 14.99 9.89 22.96
C ALA A 167 16.37 10.56 22.83
N HIS A 168 16.38 11.89 22.74
CA HIS A 168 17.60 12.66 22.94
C HIS A 168 18.22 12.23 24.28
N PRO A 169 19.55 12.03 24.35
CA PRO A 169 20.23 11.84 25.63
C PRO A 169 20.02 13.04 26.56
#